data_AF-A0A3E0DJC4-F1
#
_entry.id   AF-A0A3E0DJC4-F1
#
_cell.length_a   1.000
_cell.length_b   1.000
_cell.length_c   1.000
_cell.angle_alpha   90.00
_cell.angle_beta   90.00
_cell.angle_gamma   90.00
#
_symmetry.space_group_name_H-M   'P 1'
#
loop_
_entity.id
_entity.type
_entity.pdbx_description
1 polymer ?
#
loop_
_entity_poly.entity_id
_entity_poly.type
_entity_poly.pdbx_seq_one_letter_code
_entity_poly.pdbx_strand_id
1 'polypeptide(L)'
;MKSFFTLFALAIISLNLPKPLAAQSFIGNTIDNYTGIQSVLINPANAANSRMKLDINLFSASAYVGNDFISINLSDIKNINDGFDFDTDAEKNPLDNNNFFGNVDILGPSVLFNLNQKNSIAITTRARAIFNLHNIGGELYEVLNSDEDVGNFNISMNDLSGVVHAWAEIGLTYGRVVLEKDKHFLKAGATLKYLGGAGGVFGLSPLLTANYSADNESLTTTGSLNYGYTSGFDSEEISFSDVSGGFGADLGAVYEFRDIDNSDENPYKIRVGLSLTDIGAINYKGTSNFRYDMNATIDATEFEEKDLDEVLEDNYNGTETLEETKFGLPTAIQIFADYSITNRFFVSAQGAISIKKVSDIPISNIINSFSVTPRFEMRWISVYSPLSVRQYDSNIAWGFGLRAGPLTVGSGSILSNLISSSSRSADVYVGLKIPLYKKSE
;
A
#
# COMPACT_ATOMS: atom_id res chain seq x y z
N MET A 1 32.44 0.35 -16.08
CA MET A 1 31.28 1.24 -15.81
C MET A 1 29.89 0.82 -16.34
N LYS A 2 29.70 0.06 -17.45
CA LYS A 2 28.34 -0.31 -17.97
C LYS A 2 27.63 -1.50 -17.29
N SER A 3 28.35 -2.33 -16.52
CA SER A 3 27.79 -3.50 -15.82
C SER A 3 27.43 -3.19 -14.35
N PHE A 4 27.60 -1.94 -13.97
CA PHE A 4 28.28 -1.60 -12.72
C PHE A 4 27.36 -0.76 -11.81
N PHE A 5 26.76 0.28 -12.38
CA PHE A 5 25.57 0.91 -11.79
C PHE A 5 24.29 0.15 -12.10
N THR A 6 24.29 -0.60 -13.20
CA THR A 6 23.27 -1.59 -13.53
C THR A 6 23.20 -2.61 -12.41
N LEU A 7 24.31 -3.13 -11.84
CA LEU A 7 24.26 -4.07 -10.70
C LEU A 7 23.81 -3.45 -9.37
N PHE A 8 24.07 -2.16 -9.11
CA PHE A 8 23.60 -1.46 -7.90
C PHE A 8 22.11 -1.12 -7.97
N ALA A 9 21.64 -0.71 -9.16
CA ALA A 9 20.23 -0.55 -9.46
C ALA A 9 19.53 -1.91 -9.56
N LEU A 10 20.10 -2.92 -10.21
CA LEU A 10 19.60 -4.30 -10.30
C LEU A 10 19.76 -5.08 -8.98
N ALA A 11 20.65 -4.77 -8.05
CA ALA A 11 20.60 -5.43 -6.73
C ALA A 11 19.39 -4.93 -5.93
N ILE A 12 18.97 -3.67 -6.16
CA ILE A 12 17.81 -3.04 -5.53
C ILE A 12 16.51 -3.24 -6.36
N ILE A 13 16.61 -3.46 -7.68
CA ILE A 13 15.50 -3.56 -8.68
C ILE A 13 15.40 -4.97 -9.31
N SER A 14 16.46 -5.76 -9.32
CA SER A 14 16.59 -7.16 -9.79
C SER A 14 16.92 -8.17 -8.68
N LEU A 15 16.47 -7.92 -7.45
CA LEU A 15 15.77 -9.01 -6.77
C LEU A 15 14.68 -9.47 -7.75
N ASN A 16 14.92 -10.61 -8.39
CA ASN A 16 14.34 -11.02 -9.65
C ASN A 16 12.82 -11.12 -9.53
N LEU A 17 12.10 -10.06 -9.94
CA LEU A 17 10.64 -9.92 -9.90
C LEU A 17 9.93 -11.16 -10.51
N PRO A 18 9.35 -12.06 -9.70
CA PRO A 18 8.40 -13.03 -10.21
C PRO A 18 7.04 -12.36 -10.22
N LYS A 19 6.64 -11.83 -11.40
CA LYS A 19 5.28 -11.35 -11.73
C LYS A 19 4.85 -10.09 -10.94
N PRO A 20 3.95 -9.26 -11.48
CA PRO A 20 3.61 -7.97 -10.85
C PRO A 20 2.95 -8.18 -9.48
N LEU A 21 3.74 -7.98 -8.42
CA LEU A 21 3.28 -7.76 -7.06
C LEU A 21 2.88 -6.28 -6.96
N ALA A 22 1.62 -6.01 -6.65
CA ALA A 22 1.10 -4.65 -6.60
C ALA A 22 0.34 -4.40 -5.25
N ALA A 23 0.36 -3.15 -4.73
CA ALA A 23 -0.34 -2.16 -3.82
C ALA A 23 -1.84 -2.09 -3.50
N GLN A 24 -2.29 -1.03 -2.81
CA GLN A 24 -3.58 -0.73 -2.14
C GLN A 24 -4.84 -1.49 -2.52
N SER A 25 -5.65 -1.69 -1.49
CA SER A 25 -6.60 -2.79 -1.47
C SER A 25 -8.03 -2.38 -1.79
N PHE A 26 -8.63 -3.02 -2.79
CA PHE A 26 -10.07 -3.02 -3.04
C PHE A 26 -10.69 -1.61 -3.22
N ILE A 27 -9.99 -0.71 -3.94
CA ILE A 27 -10.43 0.67 -4.17
C ILE A 27 -11.84 0.72 -4.77
N GLY A 28 -12.73 1.50 -4.17
CA GLY A 28 -14.14 1.64 -4.56
C GLY A 28 -15.08 0.53 -4.05
N ASN A 29 -14.59 -0.69 -3.83
CA ASN A 29 -15.42 -1.83 -3.39
C ASN A 29 -15.87 -1.74 -1.92
N THR A 30 -15.04 -1.15 -1.07
CA THR A 30 -15.14 -1.25 0.40
C THR A 30 -16.33 -0.51 1.03
N ILE A 31 -17.08 0.27 0.26
CA ILE A 31 -18.17 1.14 0.76
C ILE A 31 -19.56 0.61 0.34
N ASP A 32 -19.68 -0.39 -0.53
CA ASP A 32 -20.99 -0.98 -0.93
C ASP A 32 -21.69 -1.61 0.31
N ASN A 33 -23.03 -1.51 0.39
CA ASN A 33 -23.79 -2.03 1.53
C ASN A 33 -23.78 -3.55 1.67
N TYR A 34 -23.35 -4.25 0.62
CA TYR A 34 -23.26 -5.70 0.51
C TYR A 34 -21.81 -6.19 0.39
N THR A 35 -20.82 -5.32 0.60
CA THR A 35 -19.40 -5.73 0.59
C THR A 35 -19.03 -6.59 1.79
N GLY A 36 -19.73 -6.47 2.92
CA GLY A 36 -19.56 -7.39 4.06
C GLY A 36 -18.16 -7.34 4.67
N ILE A 37 -17.43 -8.45 4.64
CA ILE A 37 -16.14 -8.55 5.35
C ILE A 37 -15.08 -7.55 4.84
N GLN A 38 -15.06 -7.20 3.56
CA GLN A 38 -14.09 -6.22 3.03
C GLN A 38 -14.31 -4.80 3.59
N SER A 39 -15.54 -4.41 3.96
CA SER A 39 -15.78 -3.08 4.54
C SER A 39 -15.32 -2.98 6.01
N VAL A 40 -15.14 -4.13 6.67
CA VAL A 40 -14.58 -4.21 8.03
C VAL A 40 -13.11 -3.81 8.04
N LEU A 41 -12.37 -4.12 6.96
CA LEU A 41 -10.94 -3.81 6.84
C LEU A 41 -10.64 -2.31 6.87
N ILE A 42 -11.56 -1.49 6.37
CA ILE A 42 -11.42 -0.01 6.38
C ILE A 42 -12.03 0.63 7.62
N ASN A 43 -13.06 0.01 8.21
CA ASN A 43 -13.70 0.51 9.42
C ASN A 43 -14.42 -0.65 10.16
N PRO A 44 -13.94 -1.06 11.35
CA PRO A 44 -14.51 -2.20 12.07
C PRO A 44 -15.98 -2.00 12.50
N ALA A 45 -16.47 -0.75 12.59
CA ALA A 45 -17.88 -0.49 12.89
C ALA A 45 -18.83 -0.94 11.77
N ASN A 46 -18.33 -1.14 10.54
CA ASN A 46 -19.12 -1.67 9.43
C ASN A 46 -19.54 -3.13 9.63
N ALA A 47 -18.89 -3.86 10.54
CA ALA A 47 -19.36 -5.20 10.94
C ALA A 47 -20.78 -5.14 11.53
N ALA A 48 -21.10 -4.06 12.25
CA ALA A 48 -22.38 -3.90 12.92
C ALA A 48 -23.51 -3.57 11.93
N ASN A 49 -24.65 -4.22 12.14
CA ASN A 49 -25.85 -4.03 11.31
C ASN A 49 -25.59 -4.14 9.80
N SER A 50 -24.71 -5.07 9.41
CA SER A 50 -24.51 -5.44 8.01
C SER A 50 -25.81 -6.01 7.41
N ARG A 51 -26.01 -5.82 6.09
CA ARG A 51 -27.11 -6.44 5.33
C ARG A 51 -26.95 -7.97 5.20
N MET A 52 -25.77 -8.48 5.52
CA MET A 52 -25.45 -9.90 5.46
C MET A 52 -25.80 -10.56 6.80
N LYS A 53 -26.36 -11.76 6.78
CA LYS A 53 -26.47 -12.60 7.97
C LYS A 53 -25.14 -13.31 8.24
N LEU A 54 -24.53 -13.80 7.16
CA LEU A 54 -23.22 -14.42 7.13
C LEU A 54 -22.53 -14.00 5.83
N ASP A 55 -21.27 -13.61 5.90
CA ASP A 55 -20.41 -13.42 4.74
C ASP A 55 -19.16 -14.28 4.93
N ILE A 56 -18.87 -15.17 3.98
CA ILE A 56 -17.66 -15.98 4.00
C ILE A 56 -16.80 -15.54 2.81
N ASN A 57 -15.71 -14.83 3.05
CA ASN A 57 -14.69 -14.63 2.02
C ASN A 57 -13.87 -15.91 1.89
N LEU A 58 -13.81 -16.46 0.69
CA LEU A 58 -12.96 -17.60 0.39
C LEU A 58 -11.55 -17.11 0.08
N PHE A 59 -11.48 -16.12 -0.81
CA PHE A 59 -10.24 -15.52 -1.26
C PHE A 59 -10.52 -14.16 -1.88
N SER A 60 -9.76 -13.14 -1.52
CA SER A 60 -9.69 -11.90 -2.28
C SER A 60 -8.25 -11.44 -2.36
N ALA A 61 -7.85 -10.91 -3.50
CA ALA A 61 -6.53 -10.35 -3.73
C ALA A 61 -6.67 -8.94 -4.31
N SER A 62 -5.81 -8.05 -3.89
CA SER A 62 -5.70 -6.71 -4.43
C SER A 62 -4.25 -6.33 -4.64
N ALA A 63 -4.07 -5.52 -5.68
CA ALA A 63 -2.77 -5.08 -6.09
C ALA A 63 -2.82 -3.67 -6.74
N TYR A 64 -1.85 -2.81 -6.45
CA TYR A 64 -1.66 -1.44 -6.93
C TYR A 64 -0.17 -1.05 -7.12
N VAL A 65 0.20 -0.09 -7.90
CA VAL A 65 1.61 0.34 -7.93
C VAL A 65 1.58 1.76 -8.37
N GLY A 66 2.53 2.54 -7.91
CA GLY A 66 2.69 3.85 -8.46
C GLY A 66 3.98 4.49 -8.03
N ASN A 67 4.27 5.58 -8.72
CA ASN A 67 5.46 6.36 -8.51
C ASN A 67 5.25 7.76 -9.16
N ASP A 68 6.13 8.71 -8.87
CA ASP A 68 6.13 10.03 -9.51
C ASP A 68 7.30 10.24 -10.50
N PHE A 69 8.07 9.19 -10.77
CA PHE A 69 9.30 9.19 -11.57
C PHE A 69 9.11 8.66 -13.01
N ILE A 70 8.56 7.46 -13.18
CA ILE A 70 8.30 6.79 -14.45
C ILE A 70 6.80 6.75 -14.73
N SER A 71 6.43 7.14 -15.93
CA SER A 71 5.09 6.99 -16.50
C SER A 71 5.12 5.94 -17.61
N ILE A 72 4.19 4.99 -17.59
CA ILE A 72 4.13 3.88 -18.56
C ILE A 72 2.85 3.99 -19.38
N ASN A 73 2.92 3.68 -20.67
CA ASN A 73 1.74 3.51 -21.50
C ASN A 73 1.12 2.12 -21.32
N LEU A 74 0.19 2.00 -20.38
CA LEU A 74 -0.48 0.73 -20.07
C LEU A 74 -1.50 0.28 -21.13
N SER A 75 -1.90 1.16 -22.04
CA SER A 75 -2.79 0.80 -23.16
C SER A 75 -2.09 -0.06 -24.21
N ASP A 76 -0.76 0.07 -24.31
CA ASP A 76 0.12 -0.64 -25.24
C ASP A 76 0.85 -1.83 -24.59
N ILE A 77 0.49 -2.22 -23.36
CA ILE A 77 1.14 -3.32 -22.62
C ILE A 77 1.12 -4.67 -23.37
N LYS A 78 0.21 -4.85 -24.33
CA LYS A 78 0.15 -6.03 -25.22
C LYS A 78 1.20 -6.04 -26.32
N ASN A 79 1.82 -4.90 -26.59
CA ASN A 79 2.91 -4.74 -27.55
C ASN A 79 4.29 -4.94 -26.90
N ILE A 80 4.34 -4.99 -25.56
CA ILE A 80 5.51 -5.30 -24.73
C ILE A 80 5.68 -6.83 -24.62
N ASN A 81 5.79 -7.53 -25.76
CA ASN A 81 5.91 -9.00 -25.78
C ASN A 81 7.35 -9.49 -25.63
N ASP A 82 8.35 -8.64 -25.84
CA ASP A 82 9.78 -8.98 -25.83
C ASP A 82 10.52 -8.56 -24.54
N GLY A 83 9.78 -8.07 -23.53
CA GLY A 83 10.34 -7.52 -22.28
C GLY A 83 10.01 -6.03 -22.12
N PHE A 84 10.04 -5.52 -20.89
CA PHE A 84 9.83 -4.10 -20.59
C PHE A 84 11.18 -3.38 -20.61
N ASP A 85 11.33 -2.38 -21.48
CA ASP A 85 12.52 -1.54 -21.58
C ASP A 85 12.24 -0.15 -21.00
N PHE A 86 12.94 0.23 -19.93
CA PHE A 86 12.72 1.50 -19.24
C PHE A 86 13.13 2.73 -20.07
N ASP A 87 13.96 2.58 -21.09
CA ASP A 87 14.43 3.67 -21.94
C ASP A 87 13.49 3.93 -23.10
N THR A 88 12.78 2.91 -23.59
CA THR A 88 11.85 3.03 -24.72
C THR A 88 10.38 3.01 -24.33
N ASP A 89 10.01 2.34 -23.24
CA ASP A 89 8.62 2.06 -22.88
C ASP A 89 8.08 2.95 -21.73
N ALA A 90 8.94 3.86 -21.22
CA ALA A 90 8.66 4.70 -20.07
C ALA A 90 9.05 6.17 -20.31
N GLU A 91 8.16 7.08 -19.92
CA GLU A 91 8.44 8.51 -19.85
C GLU A 91 8.97 8.84 -18.45
N LYS A 92 10.19 9.37 -18.39
CA LYS A 92 10.90 9.70 -17.14
C LYS A 92 10.60 11.14 -16.70
N ASN A 93 10.53 11.35 -15.40
CA ASN A 93 10.26 12.61 -14.74
C ASN A 93 11.18 12.74 -13.50
N PRO A 94 12.48 13.01 -13.73
CA PRO A 94 13.44 13.18 -12.65
C PRO A 94 13.08 14.40 -11.80
N LEU A 95 12.71 14.15 -10.56
CA LEU A 95 12.52 15.17 -9.53
C LEU A 95 13.60 14.98 -8.47
N ASP A 96 13.91 16.01 -7.70
CA ASP A 96 14.90 15.90 -6.61
C ASP A 96 14.48 14.90 -5.51
N ASN A 97 13.20 14.51 -5.48
CA ASN A 97 12.60 13.74 -4.39
C ASN A 97 11.52 12.75 -4.86
N ASN A 98 11.84 11.94 -5.85
CA ASN A 98 10.94 10.93 -6.37
C ASN A 98 10.55 9.86 -5.33
N ASN A 99 9.36 9.26 -5.53
CA ASN A 99 8.74 8.31 -4.63
C ASN A 99 8.19 7.11 -5.42
N PHE A 100 8.30 5.92 -4.83
CA PHE A 100 7.72 4.68 -5.35
C PHE A 100 6.96 3.96 -4.24
N PHE A 101 5.86 3.30 -4.60
CA PHE A 101 5.08 2.54 -3.62
C PHE A 101 4.41 1.30 -4.23
N GLY A 102 4.28 0.28 -3.39
CA GLY A 102 3.84 -1.08 -3.67
C GLY A 102 3.17 -1.69 -2.43
N ASN A 103 2.21 -2.60 -2.56
CA ASN A 103 1.58 -3.38 -1.47
C ASN A 103 0.61 -4.53 -1.90
N VAL A 104 1.03 -5.77 -1.87
CA VAL A 104 0.08 -6.88 -2.09
C VAL A 104 -0.81 -7.06 -0.88
N ASP A 105 -2.10 -7.32 -1.11
CA ASP A 105 -3.05 -7.66 -0.06
C ASP A 105 -3.92 -8.84 -0.46
N ILE A 106 -3.76 -9.94 0.28
CA ILE A 106 -4.53 -11.16 0.13
C ILE A 106 -5.37 -11.34 1.38
N LEU A 107 -6.69 -11.18 1.24
CA LEU A 107 -7.66 -11.58 2.25
C LEU A 107 -7.99 -13.07 2.02
N GLY A 108 -7.48 -13.92 2.90
CA GLY A 108 -7.75 -15.35 2.92
C GLY A 108 -9.13 -15.69 3.50
N PRO A 109 -9.35 -16.95 3.87
CA PRO A 109 -10.59 -17.41 4.49
C PRO A 109 -10.98 -16.51 5.67
N SER A 110 -12.11 -15.83 5.55
CA SER A 110 -12.59 -14.85 6.52
C SER A 110 -14.09 -14.91 6.65
N VAL A 111 -14.64 -14.58 7.82
CA VAL A 111 -16.07 -14.66 8.08
C VAL A 111 -16.56 -13.44 8.83
N LEU A 112 -17.68 -12.86 8.39
CA LEU A 112 -18.48 -11.89 9.13
C LEU A 112 -19.78 -12.58 9.56
N PHE A 113 -20.06 -12.58 10.85
CA PHE A 113 -21.24 -13.18 11.44
C PHE A 113 -22.03 -12.17 12.26
N ASN A 114 -23.29 -11.94 11.88
CA ASN A 114 -24.21 -11.12 12.65
C ASN A 114 -24.88 -11.97 13.73
N LEU A 115 -24.48 -11.79 14.99
CA LEU A 115 -25.02 -12.52 16.14
C LEU A 115 -26.49 -12.18 16.38
N ASN A 116 -26.82 -10.89 16.27
CA ASN A 116 -28.19 -10.36 16.39
C ASN A 116 -28.29 -9.02 15.65
N GLN A 117 -29.38 -8.29 15.85
CA GLN A 117 -29.61 -6.99 15.19
C GLN A 117 -28.56 -5.92 15.55
N LYS A 118 -27.93 -6.02 16.74
CA LYS A 118 -27.02 -4.99 17.27
C LYS A 118 -25.56 -5.41 17.33
N ASN A 119 -25.26 -6.70 17.36
CA ASN A 119 -23.90 -7.20 17.63
C ASN A 119 -23.44 -8.15 16.52
N SER A 120 -22.17 -8.00 16.15
CA SER A 120 -21.53 -8.76 15.08
C SER A 120 -20.09 -9.07 15.41
N ILE A 121 -19.60 -10.21 14.95
CA ILE A 121 -18.21 -10.63 15.07
C ILE A 121 -17.66 -10.91 13.67
N ALA A 122 -16.39 -10.60 13.44
CA ALA A 122 -15.69 -11.05 12.25
C ALA A 122 -14.34 -11.69 12.60
N ILE A 123 -13.93 -12.67 11.81
CA ILE A 123 -12.59 -13.25 11.84
C ILE A 123 -11.99 -13.06 10.46
N THR A 124 -10.79 -12.49 10.39
CA THR A 124 -10.07 -12.26 9.14
C THR A 124 -8.73 -12.95 9.15
N THR A 125 -8.36 -13.58 8.04
CA THR A 125 -6.98 -13.99 7.77
C THR A 125 -6.49 -13.21 6.57
N ARG A 126 -5.29 -12.63 6.66
CA ARG A 126 -4.78 -11.73 5.63
C ARG A 126 -3.26 -11.85 5.53
N ALA A 127 -2.73 -11.75 4.32
CA ALA A 127 -1.30 -11.65 4.06
C ALA A 127 -1.03 -10.36 3.28
N ARG A 128 -0.01 -9.62 3.68
CA ARG A 128 0.39 -8.36 3.07
C ARG A 128 1.87 -8.32 2.81
N ALA A 129 2.23 -7.66 1.71
CA ALA A 129 3.56 -7.13 1.49
C ALA A 129 3.41 -5.64 1.20
N ILE A 130 4.32 -4.79 1.66
CA ILE A 130 4.38 -3.36 1.33
C ILE A 130 5.79 -3.02 0.87
N PHE A 131 5.88 -2.11 -0.09
CA PHE A 131 7.09 -1.48 -0.57
C PHE A 131 6.87 0.03 -0.59
N ASN A 132 7.80 0.79 -0.01
CA ASN A 132 7.85 2.24 -0.12
C ASN A 132 9.29 2.67 -0.36
N LEU A 133 9.50 3.58 -1.30
CA LEU A 133 10.71 4.39 -1.44
C LEU A 133 10.29 5.85 -1.49
N HIS A 134 10.97 6.68 -0.71
CA HIS A 134 10.68 8.10 -0.59
C HIS A 134 11.95 8.93 -0.76
N ASN A 135 11.79 10.06 -1.45
CA ASN A 135 12.81 11.09 -1.62
C ASN A 135 14.10 10.60 -2.31
N ILE A 136 13.96 9.76 -3.33
CA ILE A 136 15.06 9.35 -4.21
C ILE A 136 15.36 10.48 -5.19
N GLY A 137 16.61 10.88 -5.35
CA GLY A 137 16.99 11.89 -6.35
C GLY A 137 16.87 11.32 -7.76
N GLY A 138 16.09 11.96 -8.63
CA GLY A 138 15.84 11.49 -10.00
C GLY A 138 17.11 11.41 -10.86
N GLU A 139 18.07 12.31 -10.64
CA GLU A 139 19.39 12.31 -11.27
C GLU A 139 20.16 11.02 -10.97
N LEU A 140 19.91 10.37 -9.81
CA LEU A 140 20.49 9.07 -9.49
C LEU A 140 20.15 8.08 -10.60
N TYR A 141 18.88 8.02 -11.01
CA TYR A 141 18.48 7.11 -12.06
C TYR A 141 19.09 7.47 -13.42
N GLU A 142 19.17 8.76 -13.77
CA GLU A 142 19.76 9.19 -15.05
C GLU A 142 21.23 8.79 -15.14
N VAL A 143 21.97 8.95 -14.03
CA VAL A 143 23.35 8.47 -13.90
C VAL A 143 23.43 6.94 -14.01
N LEU A 144 22.52 6.21 -13.35
CA LEU A 144 22.54 4.74 -13.32
C LEU A 144 22.25 4.11 -14.70
N ASN A 145 21.46 4.78 -15.53
CA ASN A 145 20.97 4.27 -16.83
C ASN A 145 21.44 5.09 -18.04
N SER A 146 22.44 5.96 -17.88
CA SER A 146 23.06 6.65 -19.02
C SER A 146 23.98 5.71 -19.79
N ASP A 147 23.78 5.66 -21.11
CA ASP A 147 24.64 4.92 -22.05
C ASP A 147 25.94 5.66 -22.44
N GLU A 148 26.02 6.95 -22.06
CA GLU A 148 27.14 7.88 -22.26
C GLU A 148 27.97 8.04 -20.97
N ASP A 149 29.21 8.56 -21.11
CA ASP A 149 30.07 8.88 -19.97
C ASP A 149 29.33 9.81 -18.99
N VAL A 150 29.20 9.39 -17.74
CA VAL A 150 28.49 10.12 -16.69
C VAL A 150 29.22 11.44 -16.42
N GLY A 151 28.54 12.56 -16.66
CA GLY A 151 29.04 13.89 -16.35
C GLY A 151 29.03 14.20 -14.84
N ASN A 152 29.51 15.38 -14.47
CA ASN A 152 29.44 15.85 -13.08
C ASN A 152 27.98 15.92 -12.62
N PHE A 153 27.66 15.33 -11.47
CA PHE A 153 26.32 15.40 -10.88
C PHE A 153 26.38 15.79 -9.41
N ASN A 154 25.26 16.32 -8.91
CA ASN A 154 25.07 16.64 -7.52
C ASN A 154 23.66 16.24 -7.08
N ILE A 155 23.59 15.22 -6.26
CA ILE A 155 22.35 14.66 -5.72
C ILE A 155 22.26 15.02 -4.24
N SER A 156 21.09 15.46 -3.81
CA SER A 156 20.78 15.70 -2.40
C SER A 156 19.45 15.07 -2.03
N MET A 157 19.49 13.96 -1.31
CA MET A 157 18.32 13.25 -0.82
C MET A 157 18.09 13.59 0.65
N ASN A 158 17.01 14.33 0.92
CA ASN A 158 16.59 14.68 2.28
C ASN A 158 15.47 13.72 2.72
N ASP A 159 15.53 13.23 3.96
CA ASP A 159 14.57 12.26 4.51
C ASP A 159 14.38 11.03 3.59
N LEU A 160 15.47 10.53 3.01
CA LEU A 160 15.48 9.31 2.21
C LEU A 160 15.03 8.14 3.06
N SER A 161 14.04 7.40 2.57
CA SER A 161 13.60 6.18 3.23
C SER A 161 13.12 5.12 2.25
N GLY A 162 13.39 3.88 2.61
CA GLY A 162 12.98 2.69 1.90
C GLY A 162 12.52 1.62 2.88
N VAL A 163 11.44 0.93 2.56
CA VAL A 163 11.01 -0.25 3.32
C VAL A 163 10.33 -1.26 2.39
N VAL A 164 10.70 -2.52 2.55
CA VAL A 164 9.93 -3.68 2.11
C VAL A 164 9.54 -4.44 3.37
N HIS A 165 8.25 -4.77 3.53
CA HIS A 165 7.78 -5.48 4.71
C HIS A 165 6.69 -6.47 4.33
N ALA A 166 6.86 -7.74 4.69
CA ALA A 166 5.87 -8.79 4.48
C ALA A 166 5.41 -9.41 5.81
N TRP A 167 4.10 -9.61 5.94
CA TRP A 167 3.50 -10.21 7.13
C TRP A 167 2.13 -10.81 6.86
N ALA A 168 1.72 -11.72 7.73
CA ALA A 168 0.37 -12.24 7.83
C ALA A 168 -0.30 -11.70 9.11
N GLU A 169 -1.63 -11.59 9.09
CA GLU A 169 -2.41 -11.17 10.25
C GLU A 169 -3.68 -12.02 10.40
N ILE A 170 -3.98 -12.34 11.66
CA ILE A 170 -5.28 -12.90 12.08
C ILE A 170 -5.98 -11.81 12.89
N GLY A 171 -7.15 -11.39 12.42
CA GLY A 171 -7.95 -10.34 13.03
C GLY A 171 -9.22 -10.89 13.66
N LEU A 172 -9.55 -10.43 14.87
CA LEU A 172 -10.84 -10.62 15.51
C LEU A 172 -11.51 -9.26 15.64
N THR A 173 -12.65 -9.08 14.98
CA THR A 173 -13.45 -7.86 15.02
C THR A 173 -14.69 -8.05 15.87
N TYR A 174 -15.03 -7.03 16.65
CA TYR A 174 -16.35 -6.89 17.26
C TYR A 174 -16.97 -5.55 16.86
N GLY A 175 -18.19 -5.59 16.31
CA GLY A 175 -18.95 -4.41 15.92
C GLY A 175 -20.30 -4.36 16.64
N ARG A 176 -20.71 -3.16 17.07
CA ARG A 176 -21.98 -2.94 17.78
C ARG A 176 -22.71 -1.67 17.34
N VAL A 177 -24.04 -1.77 17.22
CA VAL A 177 -24.94 -0.61 17.21
C VAL A 177 -25.05 -0.07 18.64
N VAL A 178 -24.46 1.10 18.88
CA VAL A 178 -24.38 1.72 20.20
C VAL A 178 -25.54 2.68 20.47
N LEU A 179 -26.08 3.31 19.43
CA LEU A 179 -27.26 4.17 19.49
C LEU A 179 -28.19 3.87 18.32
N GLU A 180 -29.48 3.80 18.63
CA GLU A 180 -30.58 3.69 17.68
C GLU A 180 -31.72 4.52 18.25
N LYS A 181 -31.93 5.71 17.67
CA LYS A 181 -32.97 6.65 18.09
C LYS A 181 -33.57 7.34 16.88
N ASP A 182 -34.85 7.08 16.63
CA ASP A 182 -35.59 7.64 15.50
C ASP A 182 -34.81 7.43 14.19
N LYS A 183 -34.42 8.51 13.52
CA LYS A 183 -33.68 8.51 12.25
C LYS A 183 -32.15 8.35 12.44
N HIS A 184 -31.65 8.29 13.67
CA HIS A 184 -30.22 8.37 13.98
C HIS A 184 -29.65 7.04 14.50
N PHE A 185 -28.59 6.58 13.85
CA PHE A 185 -27.91 5.34 14.18
C PHE A 185 -26.41 5.60 14.37
N LEU A 186 -25.84 5.07 15.45
CA LEU A 186 -24.41 5.12 15.71
C LEU A 186 -23.89 3.69 15.92
N LYS A 187 -22.80 3.38 15.25
CA LYS A 187 -22.09 2.11 15.33
C LYS A 187 -20.66 2.36 15.79
N ALA A 188 -20.12 1.43 16.55
CA ALA A 188 -18.72 1.40 16.93
C ALA A 188 -18.18 -0.01 16.70
N GLY A 189 -16.89 -0.12 16.40
CA GLY A 189 -16.22 -1.40 16.28
C GLY A 189 -14.75 -1.32 16.58
N ALA A 190 -14.18 -2.47 16.92
CA ALA A 190 -12.76 -2.64 17.14
C ALA A 190 -12.29 -3.97 16.57
N THR A 191 -11.07 -3.99 16.04
CA THR A 191 -10.35 -5.19 15.61
C THR A 191 -9.11 -5.35 16.46
N LEU A 192 -8.87 -6.56 16.97
CA LEU A 192 -7.58 -6.97 17.51
C LEU A 192 -6.89 -7.88 16.50
N LYS A 193 -5.61 -7.63 16.24
CA LYS A 193 -4.81 -8.37 15.26
C LYS A 193 -3.62 -9.02 15.95
N TYR A 194 -3.42 -10.30 15.66
CA TYR A 194 -2.14 -10.96 15.85
C TYR A 194 -1.38 -10.94 14.53
N LEU A 195 -0.12 -10.52 14.58
CA LEU A 195 0.72 -10.31 13.41
C LEU A 195 1.84 -11.37 13.41
N GLY A 196 2.04 -12.01 12.26
CA GLY A 196 3.19 -12.88 11.99
C GLY A 196 4.01 -12.29 10.85
N GLY A 197 5.11 -11.62 11.17
CA GLY A 197 6.01 -11.03 10.19
C GLY A 197 6.88 -12.07 9.54
N ALA A 198 6.87 -12.11 8.20
CA ALA A 198 7.82 -12.88 7.40
C ALA A 198 9.19 -12.20 7.33
N GLY A 199 9.23 -10.87 7.52
CA GLY A 199 10.46 -10.09 7.51
C GLY A 199 10.35 -8.84 6.65
N GLY A 200 11.48 -8.18 6.48
CA GLY A 200 11.59 -7.00 5.63
C GLY A 200 13.00 -6.46 5.55
N VAL A 201 13.18 -5.52 4.63
CA VAL A 201 14.39 -4.70 4.49
C VAL A 201 14.02 -3.23 4.66
N PHE A 202 14.97 -2.43 5.13
CA PHE A 202 14.79 -0.99 5.25
C PHE A 202 16.08 -0.24 4.95
N GLY A 203 15.93 1.01 4.53
CA GLY A 203 16.99 2.00 4.39
C GLY A 203 16.47 3.36 4.85
N LEU A 204 17.27 4.10 5.61
CA LEU A 204 16.90 5.37 6.23
C LEU A 204 18.11 6.29 6.18
N SER A 205 17.89 7.51 5.73
CA SER A 205 18.89 8.56 5.77
C SER A 205 18.21 9.93 5.93
N PRO A 206 18.44 10.64 7.05
CA PRO A 206 17.94 12.01 7.20
C PRO A 206 18.50 12.95 6.12
N LEU A 207 19.75 12.73 5.72
CA LEU A 207 20.43 13.43 4.64
C LEU A 207 21.46 12.50 4.03
N LEU A 208 21.40 12.36 2.71
CA LEU A 208 22.43 11.74 1.89
C LEU A 208 22.67 12.61 0.66
N THR A 209 23.87 13.19 0.57
CA THR A 209 24.29 13.89 -0.64
C THR A 209 25.39 13.12 -1.35
N ALA A 210 25.42 13.22 -2.66
CA ALA A 210 26.43 12.60 -3.52
C ALA A 210 26.83 13.62 -4.60
N ASN A 211 28.09 14.04 -4.59
CA ASN A 211 28.68 14.96 -5.55
C ASN A 211 29.79 14.23 -6.30
N TYR A 212 29.58 14.02 -7.60
CA TYR A 212 30.52 13.32 -8.46
C TYR A 212 31.24 14.30 -9.39
N SER A 213 32.55 14.13 -9.49
CA SER A 213 33.41 14.87 -10.40
C SER A 213 34.07 13.89 -11.39
N ALA A 214 33.63 13.94 -12.65
CA ALA A 214 34.17 13.13 -13.74
C ALA A 214 35.64 13.46 -14.05
N ASP A 215 36.07 14.70 -13.84
CA ASP A 215 37.47 15.13 -14.06
C ASP A 215 38.48 14.40 -13.17
N ASN A 216 38.04 14.01 -11.96
CA ASN A 216 38.88 13.36 -10.96
C ASN A 216 38.40 11.95 -10.60
N GLU A 217 37.35 11.47 -11.27
CA GLU A 217 36.64 10.22 -10.96
C GLU A 217 36.32 10.09 -9.45
N SER A 218 35.99 11.21 -8.80
CA SER A 218 35.83 11.26 -7.34
C SER A 218 34.37 11.44 -6.94
N LEU A 219 33.92 10.66 -5.96
CA LEU A 219 32.60 10.78 -5.35
C LEU A 219 32.73 11.33 -3.92
N THR A 220 32.22 12.53 -3.69
CA THR A 220 32.11 13.12 -2.36
C THR A 220 30.70 12.94 -1.82
N THR A 221 30.56 12.25 -0.70
CA THR A 221 29.28 12.04 -0.03
C THR A 221 29.22 12.80 1.29
N THR A 222 28.01 13.08 1.78
CA THR A 222 27.78 13.71 3.10
C THR A 222 26.50 13.18 3.71
N GLY A 223 26.51 13.04 5.05
CA GLY A 223 25.35 12.64 5.83
C GLY A 223 25.51 11.27 6.47
N SER A 224 24.44 10.47 6.51
CA SER A 224 24.44 9.15 7.16
C SER A 224 23.57 8.16 6.41
N LEU A 225 23.94 6.89 6.40
CA LEU A 225 23.14 5.81 5.85
C LEU A 225 22.90 4.75 6.92
N ASN A 226 21.64 4.41 7.14
CA ASN A 226 21.23 3.30 8.00
C ASN A 226 20.40 2.33 7.16
N TYR A 227 20.86 1.10 6.98
CA TYR A 227 20.07 0.07 6.32
C TYR A 227 20.12 -1.23 7.10
N GLY A 228 19.15 -2.10 6.85
CA GLY A 228 19.12 -3.37 7.52
C GLY A 228 18.05 -4.30 6.98
N TYR A 229 18.18 -5.56 7.39
CA TYR A 229 17.28 -6.62 6.99
C TYR A 229 17.03 -7.56 8.17
N THR A 230 15.81 -8.09 8.22
CA THR A 230 15.44 -9.08 9.23
C THR A 230 16.07 -10.43 8.91
N SER A 231 16.52 -11.18 9.91
CA SER A 231 17.12 -12.50 9.73
C SER A 231 16.22 -13.44 8.91
N GLY A 232 16.81 -14.09 7.90
CA GLY A 232 16.12 -15.10 7.07
C GLY A 232 15.10 -14.54 6.07
N PHE A 233 15.01 -13.22 5.89
CA PHE A 233 14.11 -12.64 4.90
C PHE A 233 14.71 -12.70 3.50
N ASP A 234 13.94 -13.28 2.59
CA ASP A 234 14.20 -13.30 1.17
C ASP A 234 12.98 -12.69 0.46
N SER A 235 13.19 -11.65 -0.33
CA SER A 235 12.12 -10.99 -1.07
C SER A 235 11.69 -11.77 -2.33
N GLU A 236 12.52 -12.68 -2.83
CA GLU A 236 12.18 -13.57 -3.95
C GLU A 236 11.32 -14.74 -3.49
N GLU A 237 11.61 -15.28 -2.29
CA GLU A 237 10.85 -16.37 -1.66
C GLU A 237 10.37 -16.00 -0.26
N ILE A 238 9.26 -15.26 -0.18
CA ILE A 238 8.64 -14.88 1.09
C ILE A 238 8.16 -16.14 1.83
N SER A 239 8.87 -16.49 2.92
CA SER A 239 8.57 -17.64 3.77
C SER A 239 7.84 -17.23 5.05
N PHE A 240 6.82 -18.00 5.43
CA PHE A 240 6.08 -17.87 6.69
C PHE A 240 6.39 -19.03 7.66
N SER A 241 7.54 -19.68 7.49
CA SER A 241 7.98 -20.80 8.34
C SER A 241 8.43 -20.32 9.72
N ASP A 242 9.24 -19.27 9.77
CA ASP A 242 9.75 -18.63 10.99
C ASP A 242 9.26 -17.18 11.08
N VAL A 243 8.11 -16.98 11.74
CA VAL A 243 7.50 -15.65 11.84
C VAL A 243 7.83 -14.94 13.15
N SER A 244 8.07 -13.63 13.06
CA SER A 244 8.18 -12.75 14.24
C SER A 244 6.80 -12.23 14.67
N GLY A 245 6.53 -12.26 15.97
CA GLY A 245 5.24 -11.87 16.53
C GLY A 245 5.05 -10.37 16.68
N GLY A 246 3.81 -9.91 16.49
CA GLY A 246 3.40 -8.54 16.76
C GLY A 246 1.90 -8.44 17.07
N PHE A 247 1.47 -7.26 17.50
CA PHE A 247 0.06 -6.96 17.73
C PHE A 247 -0.35 -5.70 16.99
N GLY A 248 -1.59 -5.72 16.51
CA GLY A 248 -2.21 -4.60 15.84
C GLY A 248 -3.65 -4.37 16.31
N ALA A 249 -4.19 -3.19 16.04
CA ALA A 249 -5.59 -2.89 16.29
C ALA A 249 -6.17 -1.92 15.26
N ASP A 250 -7.48 -2.02 15.06
CA ASP A 250 -8.28 -1.03 14.35
C ASP A 250 -9.41 -0.54 15.25
N LEU A 251 -9.76 0.74 15.13
CA LEU A 251 -10.89 1.35 15.83
C LEU A 251 -11.73 2.12 14.84
N GLY A 252 -13.05 2.08 14.98
CA GLY A 252 -13.94 2.75 14.05
C GLY A 252 -15.29 3.12 14.63
N ALA A 253 -15.86 4.19 14.09
CA ALA A 253 -17.22 4.62 14.34
C ALA A 253 -17.91 4.97 13.02
N VAL A 254 -19.22 4.72 12.94
CA VAL A 254 -20.07 5.04 11.80
C VAL A 254 -21.38 5.62 12.28
N TYR A 255 -21.74 6.78 11.75
CA TYR A 255 -23.03 7.42 11.94
C TYR A 255 -23.89 7.27 10.67
N GLU A 256 -25.15 6.92 10.84
CA GLU A 256 -26.13 6.79 9.78
C GLU A 256 -27.37 7.64 10.11
N PHE A 257 -27.78 8.45 9.14
CA PHE A 257 -29.10 9.09 9.13
C PHE A 257 -30.01 8.33 8.17
N ARG A 258 -31.08 7.75 8.69
CA ARG A 258 -32.00 6.88 7.94
C ARG A 258 -33.34 7.55 7.75
N ASP A 259 -33.89 7.43 6.54
CA ASP A 259 -35.25 7.88 6.29
C ASP A 259 -36.23 6.73 6.57
N ILE A 260 -36.94 6.83 7.69
CA ILE A 260 -37.80 5.74 8.20
C ILE A 260 -38.93 5.41 7.22
N ASP A 261 -39.40 6.41 6.47
CA ASP A 261 -40.53 6.28 5.54
C ASP A 261 -40.21 5.39 4.31
N ASN A 262 -38.93 5.08 4.05
CA ASN A 262 -38.44 4.20 2.98
C ASN A 262 -37.47 3.11 3.52
N SER A 263 -37.58 2.74 4.80
CA SER A 263 -36.58 1.92 5.50
C SER A 263 -36.34 0.50 4.93
N ASP A 264 -37.35 -0.09 4.26
CA ASP A 264 -37.24 -1.42 3.65
C ASP A 264 -36.37 -1.41 2.39
N GLU A 265 -36.37 -0.30 1.63
CA GLU A 265 -35.63 -0.19 0.37
C GLU A 265 -34.32 0.59 0.51
N ASN A 266 -34.19 1.50 1.49
CA ASN A 266 -33.04 2.38 1.63
C ASN A 266 -32.31 2.18 2.98
N PRO A 267 -31.02 1.75 3.01
CA PRO A 267 -30.29 1.55 4.26
C PRO A 267 -30.06 2.83 5.06
N TYR A 268 -29.88 3.97 4.38
CA TYR A 268 -29.68 5.28 4.98
C TYR A 268 -29.76 6.37 3.90
N LYS A 269 -30.06 7.60 4.32
CA LYS A 269 -29.92 8.78 3.46
C LYS A 269 -28.48 9.29 3.44
N ILE A 270 -27.82 9.31 4.60
CA ILE A 270 -26.41 9.69 4.77
C ILE A 270 -25.72 8.69 5.70
N ARG A 271 -24.50 8.29 5.36
CA ARG A 271 -23.61 7.50 6.22
C ARG A 271 -22.23 8.14 6.28
N VAL A 272 -21.71 8.40 7.47
CA VAL A 272 -20.38 8.97 7.68
C VAL A 272 -19.60 8.08 8.62
N GLY A 273 -18.34 7.80 8.30
CA GLY A 273 -17.48 6.98 9.12
C GLY A 273 -16.09 7.56 9.30
N LEU A 274 -15.51 7.26 10.45
CA LEU A 274 -14.14 7.57 10.83
C LEU A 274 -13.53 6.32 11.46
N SER A 275 -12.32 5.97 11.06
CA SER A 275 -11.56 4.87 11.64
C SER A 275 -10.08 5.19 11.68
N LEU A 276 -9.42 4.54 12.65
CA LEU A 276 -7.98 4.48 12.78
C LEU A 276 -7.59 3.02 12.60
N THR A 277 -6.87 2.71 11.53
CA THR A 277 -6.52 1.33 11.15
C THR A 277 -5.02 1.09 11.31
N ASP A 278 -4.65 -0.18 11.47
CA ASP A 278 -3.26 -0.66 11.48
C ASP A 278 -2.40 0.00 12.57
N ILE A 279 -2.97 0.18 13.77
CA ILE A 279 -2.24 0.64 14.95
C ILE A 279 -1.41 -0.54 15.46
N GLY A 280 -0.09 -0.52 15.25
CA GLY A 280 0.76 -1.60 15.75
C GLY A 280 2.14 -1.65 15.13
N ALA A 281 2.84 -2.72 15.47
CA ALA A 281 4.17 -3.04 14.96
C ALA A 281 4.46 -4.54 15.11
N ILE A 282 5.41 -5.03 14.33
CA ILE A 282 6.03 -6.35 14.48
C ILE A 282 7.44 -6.15 15.01
N ASN A 283 7.86 -7.04 15.91
CA ASN A 283 9.15 -6.95 16.56
C ASN A 283 10.06 -8.09 16.09
N TYR A 284 11.08 -7.76 15.32
CA TYR A 284 12.02 -8.73 14.75
C TYR A 284 13.25 -8.83 15.64
N LYS A 285 13.63 -10.07 15.98
CA LYS A 285 14.84 -10.36 16.75
C LYS A 285 15.98 -10.68 15.79
N GLY A 286 17.15 -10.10 16.02
CA GLY A 286 18.33 -10.38 15.19
C GLY A 286 18.24 -9.73 13.82
N THR A 287 17.73 -8.51 13.75
CA THR A 287 17.85 -7.67 12.55
C THR A 287 19.30 -7.23 12.43
N SER A 288 19.94 -7.49 11.29
CA SER A 288 21.25 -6.91 10.96
C SER A 288 21.03 -5.46 10.57
N ASN A 289 21.65 -4.55 11.31
CA ASN A 289 21.56 -3.11 11.12
C ASN A 289 22.95 -2.52 10.90
N PHE A 290 23.13 -1.91 9.73
CA PHE A 290 24.36 -1.29 9.26
C PHE A 290 24.20 0.23 9.28
N ARG A 291 25.08 0.91 10.01
CA ARG A 291 25.08 2.37 10.16
C ARG A 291 26.41 2.93 9.71
N TYR A 292 26.39 3.73 8.65
CA TYR A 292 27.56 4.36 8.06
C TYR A 292 27.50 5.89 8.21
N ASP A 293 28.63 6.48 8.65
CA ASP A 293 28.90 7.90 8.47
C ASP A 293 29.34 8.12 7.02
N MET A 294 28.51 8.79 6.22
CA MET A 294 28.71 8.95 4.78
C MET A 294 29.58 10.16 4.44
N ASN A 295 30.31 10.74 5.39
CA ASN A 295 31.19 11.90 5.14
C ASN A 295 32.57 11.47 4.64
N ALA A 296 32.69 11.22 3.33
CA ALA A 296 33.97 10.88 2.70
C ALA A 296 34.05 11.36 1.24
N THR A 297 35.28 11.43 0.72
CA THR A 297 35.54 11.52 -0.71
C THR A 297 36.29 10.25 -1.11
N ILE A 298 35.70 9.50 -2.03
CA ILE A 298 36.19 8.18 -2.45
C ILE A 298 36.46 8.19 -3.96
N ASP A 299 37.30 7.26 -4.41
CA ASP A 299 37.49 7.00 -5.82
C ASP A 299 36.25 6.27 -6.36
N ALA A 300 35.56 6.85 -7.33
CA ALA A 300 34.34 6.27 -7.88
C ALA A 300 34.62 4.98 -8.68
N THR A 301 35.88 4.75 -9.07
CA THR A 301 36.30 3.49 -9.71
C THR A 301 36.29 2.31 -8.74
N GLU A 302 36.27 2.55 -7.42
CA GLU A 302 36.20 1.48 -6.40
C GLU A 302 35.04 0.53 -6.63
N PHE A 303 33.87 1.05 -6.98
CA PHE A 303 32.74 0.18 -7.15
C PHE A 303 32.90 -0.68 -8.47
N GLU A 304 33.80 -0.36 -9.41
CA GLU A 304 33.99 -1.18 -10.63
C GLU A 304 34.45 -2.61 -10.31
N GLU A 305 35.19 -2.75 -9.22
CA GLU A 305 35.79 -4.01 -8.78
C GLU A 305 35.11 -4.57 -7.52
N LYS A 306 34.33 -3.75 -6.81
CA LYS A 306 33.75 -4.06 -5.49
C LYS A 306 32.25 -3.87 -5.47
N ASP A 307 31.55 -4.75 -4.75
CA ASP A 307 30.13 -4.58 -4.49
C ASP A 307 29.87 -3.44 -3.50
N LEU A 308 28.61 -2.99 -3.39
CA LEU A 308 28.23 -1.88 -2.51
C LEU A 308 28.70 -2.09 -1.07
N ASP A 309 28.48 -3.27 -0.51
CA ASP A 309 28.81 -3.57 0.87
C ASP A 309 30.32 -3.44 1.11
N GLU A 310 31.15 -3.90 0.16
CA GLU A 310 32.61 -3.78 0.23
C GLU A 310 33.06 -2.32 0.13
N VAL A 311 32.48 -1.53 -0.78
CA VAL A 311 32.81 -0.10 -0.90
C VAL A 311 32.42 0.66 0.36
N LEU A 312 31.28 0.32 0.97
CA LEU A 312 30.84 0.92 2.22
C LEU A 312 31.81 0.58 3.36
N GLU A 313 32.19 -0.69 3.51
CA GLU A 313 33.12 -1.15 4.55
C GLU A 313 34.53 -0.56 4.42
N ASP A 314 35.06 -0.46 3.20
CA ASP A 314 36.43 0.00 2.96
C ASP A 314 36.58 1.52 3.11
N ASN A 315 35.54 2.28 2.77
CA ASN A 315 35.65 3.74 2.65
C ASN A 315 34.92 4.55 3.72
N TYR A 316 33.97 3.94 4.44
CA TYR A 316 33.13 4.66 5.39
C TYR A 316 33.23 4.06 6.79
N ASN A 317 33.13 4.92 7.80
CA ASN A 317 33.11 4.46 9.18
C ASN A 317 31.73 3.84 9.48
N GLY A 318 31.68 2.51 9.47
CA GLY A 318 30.47 1.72 9.64
C GLY A 318 30.41 0.97 10.97
N THR A 319 29.20 0.65 11.41
CA THR A 319 28.97 -0.36 12.45
C THR A 319 27.88 -1.33 12.01
N GLU A 320 28.12 -2.62 12.20
CA GLU A 320 27.09 -3.65 12.11
C GLU A 320 26.63 -4.03 13.53
N THR A 321 25.32 -4.09 13.72
CA THR A 321 24.71 -4.54 14.97
C THR A 321 23.59 -5.53 14.70
N LEU A 322 23.56 -6.62 15.47
CA LEU A 322 22.39 -7.48 15.57
C LEU A 322 21.51 -6.98 16.71
N GLU A 323 20.37 -6.39 16.36
CA GLU A 323 19.48 -5.77 17.32
C GLU A 323 18.02 -6.18 17.15
N GLU A 324 17.20 -5.81 18.13
CA GLU A 324 15.76 -5.98 18.09
C GLU A 324 15.14 -4.74 17.44
N THR A 325 14.53 -4.92 16.26
CA THR A 325 14.00 -3.82 15.45
C THR A 325 12.50 -3.93 15.26
N LYS A 326 11.80 -2.82 15.49
CA LYS A 326 10.35 -2.72 15.31
C LYS A 326 10.02 -2.19 13.92
N PHE A 327 9.22 -2.96 13.18
CA PHE A 327 8.62 -2.51 11.93
C PHE A 327 7.19 -2.06 12.22
N GLY A 328 6.94 -0.77 12.04
CA GLY A 328 5.64 -0.17 12.25
C GLY A 328 4.65 -0.53 11.14
N LEU A 329 3.43 -0.92 11.52
CA LEU A 329 2.33 -1.06 10.58
C LEU A 329 1.93 0.30 9.95
N PRO A 330 1.29 0.30 8.76
CA PRO A 330 0.88 1.50 8.03
C PRO A 330 -0.36 2.16 8.65
N THR A 331 -0.19 2.71 9.85
CA THR A 331 -1.28 3.32 10.61
C THR A 331 -1.90 4.49 9.85
N ALA A 332 -3.21 4.42 9.64
CA ALA A 332 -3.94 5.35 8.79
C ALA A 332 -5.28 5.80 9.40
N ILE A 333 -5.66 7.04 9.11
CA ILE A 333 -7.03 7.52 9.28
C ILE A 333 -7.80 7.20 8.01
N GLN A 334 -8.96 6.58 8.19
CA GLN A 334 -9.92 6.31 7.13
C GLN A 334 -11.17 7.13 7.40
N ILE A 335 -11.59 7.95 6.43
CA ILE A 335 -12.78 8.78 6.52
C ILE A 335 -13.64 8.47 5.32
N PHE A 336 -14.95 8.35 5.51
CA PHE A 336 -15.87 8.29 4.38
C PHE A 336 -17.19 8.98 4.68
N ALA A 337 -17.81 9.49 3.63
CA ALA A 337 -19.18 9.98 3.62
C ALA A 337 -19.89 9.38 2.41
N ASP A 338 -21.08 8.84 2.59
CA ASP A 338 -21.88 8.24 1.53
C ASP A 338 -23.29 8.77 1.55
N TYR A 339 -23.80 9.10 0.36
CA TYR A 339 -25.11 9.70 0.18
C TYR A 339 -25.96 8.84 -0.76
N SER A 340 -27.14 8.45 -0.27
CA SER A 340 -28.16 7.79 -1.10
C SER A 340 -28.93 8.84 -1.89
N ILE A 341 -28.71 8.86 -3.21
CA ILE A 341 -29.48 9.70 -4.14
C ILE A 341 -30.86 9.07 -4.30
N THR A 342 -30.89 7.77 -4.58
CA THR A 342 -32.09 6.92 -4.62
C THR A 342 -31.79 5.61 -3.89
N ASN A 343 -32.76 4.70 -3.85
CA ASN A 343 -32.60 3.39 -3.21
C ASN A 343 -31.55 2.49 -3.91
N ARG A 344 -31.07 2.87 -5.10
CA ARG A 344 -30.09 2.10 -5.89
C ARG A 344 -28.89 2.91 -6.35
N PHE A 345 -28.97 4.24 -6.32
CA PHE A 345 -27.88 5.11 -6.76
C PHE A 345 -27.31 5.87 -5.57
N PHE A 346 -25.98 5.81 -5.44
CA PHE A 346 -25.27 6.44 -4.35
C PHE A 346 -24.04 7.17 -4.89
N VAL A 347 -23.56 8.11 -4.10
CA VAL A 347 -22.26 8.73 -4.28
C VAL A 347 -21.54 8.75 -2.95
N SER A 348 -20.31 8.24 -2.95
CA SER A 348 -19.44 8.22 -1.78
C SER A 348 -18.22 9.10 -2.01
N ALA A 349 -17.73 9.70 -0.93
CA ALA A 349 -16.43 10.32 -0.82
C ALA A 349 -15.63 9.56 0.24
N GLN A 350 -14.39 9.19 -0.04
CA GLN A 350 -13.50 8.45 0.86
C GLN A 350 -12.11 9.08 0.86
N GLY A 351 -11.52 9.21 2.06
CA GLY A 351 -10.15 9.64 2.25
C GLY A 351 -9.37 8.62 3.09
N ALA A 352 -8.18 8.29 2.64
CA ALA A 352 -7.19 7.50 3.37
C ALA A 352 -5.97 8.38 3.64
N ILE A 353 -5.61 8.56 4.91
CA ILE A 353 -4.54 9.47 5.33
C ILE A 353 -3.56 8.72 6.22
N SER A 354 -2.32 8.61 5.77
CA SER A 354 -1.18 8.07 6.53
C SER A 354 -0.84 9.00 7.68
N ILE A 355 -0.68 8.46 8.90
CA ILE A 355 -0.39 9.28 10.10
C ILE A 355 1.10 9.26 10.44
N LYS A 356 1.81 8.22 10.01
CA LYS A 356 3.21 8.05 10.33
C LYS A 356 4.07 8.78 9.30
N LYS A 357 4.97 9.63 9.79
CA LYS A 357 6.05 10.21 9.00
C LYS A 357 7.25 9.26 9.03
N VAL A 358 8.14 9.44 8.06
CA VAL A 358 9.49 8.88 8.09
C VAL A 358 10.12 9.20 9.45
N SER A 359 10.67 8.19 10.12
CA SER A 359 11.18 8.23 11.48
C SER A 359 12.37 7.28 11.58
N ASP A 360 13.06 7.27 12.72
CA ASP A 360 14.22 6.40 12.99
C ASP A 360 13.87 4.90 13.02
N ILE A 361 12.58 4.55 12.99
CA ILE A 361 12.11 3.16 12.89
C ILE A 361 11.53 2.87 11.50
N PRO A 362 11.76 1.67 10.93
CA PRO A 362 11.13 1.25 9.69
C PRO A 362 9.60 1.26 9.83
N ILE A 363 8.93 1.99 8.94
CA ILE A 363 7.47 2.12 8.93
C ILE A 363 6.98 1.93 7.51
N SER A 364 6.07 0.97 7.31
CA SER A 364 5.31 0.90 6.07
C SER A 364 4.30 2.04 6.01
N ASN A 365 4.08 2.60 4.83
CA ASN A 365 3.11 3.68 4.62
C ASN A 365 2.10 3.32 3.54
N ILE A 366 0.84 3.66 3.79
CA ILE A 366 -0.10 3.87 2.68
C ILE A 366 0.13 5.25 2.08
N ILE A 367 -0.25 5.43 0.82
CA ILE A 367 -0.29 6.77 0.23
C ILE A 367 -1.58 7.48 0.63
N ASN A 368 -1.52 8.79 0.73
CA ASN A 368 -2.71 9.60 0.92
C ASN A 368 -3.56 9.57 -0.35
N SER A 369 -4.84 9.27 -0.22
CA SER A 369 -5.76 9.29 -1.36
C SER A 369 -7.12 9.83 -0.97
N PHE A 370 -7.77 10.44 -1.95
CA PHE A 370 -9.16 10.87 -1.87
C PHE A 370 -9.89 10.37 -3.11
N SER A 371 -11.06 9.77 -2.92
CA SER A 371 -11.88 9.26 -4.02
C SER A 371 -13.33 9.68 -3.89
N VAL A 372 -13.96 9.95 -5.04
CA VAL A 372 -15.40 10.11 -5.18
C VAL A 372 -15.90 8.98 -6.07
N THR A 373 -16.83 8.18 -5.57
CA THR A 373 -17.30 6.98 -6.24
C THR A 373 -18.82 7.04 -6.42
N PRO A 374 -19.33 7.43 -7.60
CA PRO A 374 -20.68 7.09 -8.01
C PRO A 374 -20.85 5.57 -8.10
N ARG A 375 -22.00 5.09 -7.64
CA ARG A 375 -22.35 3.67 -7.75
C ARG A 375 -23.82 3.42 -8.01
N PHE A 376 -24.06 2.32 -8.71
CA PHE A 376 -25.32 1.62 -8.75
C PHE A 376 -25.21 0.36 -7.90
N GLU A 377 -26.17 0.13 -7.02
CA GLU A 377 -26.13 -0.95 -6.05
C GLU A 377 -27.47 -1.68 -5.96
N MET A 378 -27.40 -2.99 -6.07
CA MET A 378 -28.47 -3.94 -5.77
C MET A 378 -27.88 -5.10 -4.96
N ARG A 379 -28.75 -5.91 -4.37
CA ARG A 379 -28.34 -7.07 -3.56
C ARG A 379 -27.36 -7.99 -4.29
N TRP A 380 -27.61 -8.35 -5.55
CA TRP A 380 -26.78 -9.27 -6.32
C TRP A 380 -25.80 -8.61 -7.30
N ILE A 381 -25.95 -7.32 -7.59
CA ILE A 381 -25.07 -6.62 -8.51
C ILE A 381 -24.75 -5.22 -8.01
N SER A 382 -23.50 -4.81 -8.10
CA SER A 382 -23.11 -3.40 -7.95
C SER A 382 -22.09 -3.04 -9.01
N VAL A 383 -22.25 -1.85 -9.58
CA VAL A 383 -21.33 -1.25 -10.52
C VAL A 383 -20.92 0.11 -9.96
N TYR A 384 -19.63 0.39 -9.94
CA TYR A 384 -19.11 1.62 -9.38
C TYR A 384 -17.91 2.12 -10.17
N SER A 385 -17.71 3.43 -10.16
CA SER A 385 -16.67 4.07 -10.94
C SER A 385 -15.96 5.13 -10.09
N PRO A 386 -14.88 4.75 -9.38
CA PRO A 386 -14.14 5.68 -8.53
C PRO A 386 -13.34 6.69 -9.38
N LEU A 387 -13.41 7.96 -8.97
CA LEU A 387 -12.51 9.03 -9.42
C LEU A 387 -11.64 9.41 -8.24
N SER A 388 -10.33 9.32 -8.37
CA SER A 388 -9.40 9.44 -7.24
C SER A 388 -8.23 10.36 -7.54
N VAL A 389 -7.87 11.15 -6.54
CA VAL A 389 -6.60 11.88 -6.45
C VAL A 389 -5.74 11.12 -5.46
N ARG A 390 -4.53 10.76 -5.89
CA ARG A 390 -3.62 9.88 -5.15
C ARG A 390 -2.29 10.58 -5.00
N GLN A 391 -1.69 10.50 -3.82
CA GLN A 391 -0.38 11.06 -3.58
C GLN A 391 0.64 10.44 -4.55
N TYR A 392 1.53 11.28 -5.09
CA TYR A 392 2.52 10.95 -6.12
C TYR A 392 1.96 10.63 -7.51
N ASP A 393 0.64 10.63 -7.69
CA ASP A 393 0.02 10.60 -9.01
C ASP A 393 -0.37 12.03 -9.42
N SER A 394 0.14 12.50 -10.55
CA SER A 394 -0.19 13.82 -11.08
C SER A 394 -1.56 13.86 -11.77
N ASN A 395 -2.12 12.70 -12.10
CA ASN A 395 -3.36 12.56 -12.86
C ASN A 395 -4.51 12.09 -11.97
N ILE A 396 -5.74 12.38 -12.40
CA ILE A 396 -6.94 11.79 -11.77
C ILE A 396 -7.00 10.32 -12.20
N ALA A 397 -6.88 9.42 -11.24
CA ALA A 397 -7.08 7.99 -11.45
C ALA A 397 -8.57 7.68 -11.53
N TRP A 398 -9.01 7.15 -12.67
CA TRP A 398 -10.40 6.82 -12.96
C TRP A 398 -10.57 5.32 -13.14
N GLY A 399 -11.49 4.74 -12.38
CA GLY A 399 -11.68 3.30 -12.28
C GLY A 399 -13.07 2.80 -12.62
N PHE A 400 -13.17 1.48 -12.64
CA PHE A 400 -14.38 0.71 -12.77
C PHE A 400 -14.32 -0.54 -11.89
N GLY A 401 -15.42 -0.84 -11.20
CA GLY A 401 -15.58 -2.08 -10.45
C GLY A 401 -16.98 -2.67 -10.57
N LEU A 402 -17.03 -4.00 -10.45
CA LEU A 402 -18.22 -4.81 -10.55
C LEU A 402 -18.23 -5.85 -9.42
N ARG A 403 -19.33 -5.88 -8.66
CA ARG A 403 -19.70 -7.01 -7.82
C ARG A 403 -20.87 -7.73 -8.47
N ALA A 404 -20.73 -9.02 -8.73
CA ALA A 404 -21.79 -9.88 -9.26
C ALA A 404 -21.92 -11.12 -8.37
N GLY A 405 -22.84 -11.07 -7.42
CA GLY A 405 -23.10 -12.11 -6.43
C GLY A 405 -21.86 -12.43 -5.60
N PRO A 406 -21.29 -13.65 -5.75
CA PRO A 406 -20.08 -14.07 -5.04
C PRO A 406 -18.79 -13.45 -5.59
N LEU A 407 -18.78 -12.99 -6.84
CA LEU A 407 -17.59 -12.48 -7.52
C LEU A 407 -17.52 -10.96 -7.41
N THR A 408 -16.32 -10.45 -7.17
CA THR A 408 -15.99 -9.03 -7.25
C THR A 408 -14.73 -8.87 -8.09
N VAL A 409 -14.71 -7.89 -8.98
CA VAL A 409 -13.54 -7.53 -9.78
C VAL A 409 -13.56 -6.03 -10.01
N GLY A 410 -12.39 -5.40 -10.05
CA GLY A 410 -12.32 -4.02 -10.45
C GLY A 410 -10.94 -3.42 -10.33
N SER A 411 -10.89 -2.13 -10.61
CA SER A 411 -9.69 -1.31 -10.59
C SER A 411 -10.12 0.14 -10.43
N GLY A 412 -9.42 0.89 -9.60
CA GLY A 412 -9.57 2.31 -9.37
C GLY A 412 -8.90 3.20 -10.42
N SER A 413 -8.11 2.64 -11.34
CA SER A 413 -7.37 3.39 -12.36
C SER A 413 -7.50 2.82 -13.78
N ILE A 414 -8.23 1.72 -13.98
CA ILE A 414 -8.29 1.04 -15.29
C ILE A 414 -8.76 1.94 -16.43
N LEU A 415 -9.71 2.84 -16.19
CA LEU A 415 -10.24 3.70 -17.25
C LEU A 415 -9.25 4.81 -17.62
N SER A 416 -8.62 5.43 -16.63
CA SER A 416 -7.54 6.39 -16.90
C SER A 416 -6.36 5.73 -17.60
N ASN A 417 -5.99 4.51 -17.20
CA ASN A 417 -4.84 3.79 -17.75
C ASN A 417 -5.07 3.24 -19.16
N LEU A 418 -6.33 3.00 -19.55
CA LEU A 418 -6.69 2.59 -20.91
C LEU A 418 -6.79 3.77 -21.88
N ILE A 419 -7.04 4.99 -21.38
CA ILE A 419 -7.24 6.19 -22.19
C ILE A 419 -5.98 7.08 -22.22
N SER A 420 -5.17 7.05 -21.16
CA SER A 420 -3.92 7.80 -21.04
C SER A 420 -2.74 7.01 -21.59
N SER A 421 -1.87 7.69 -22.34
CA SER A 421 -0.56 7.17 -22.74
C SER A 421 0.51 7.35 -21.65
N SER A 422 0.20 8.05 -20.55
CA SER A 422 1.11 8.34 -19.44
C SER A 422 0.44 7.96 -18.12
N SER A 423 0.66 6.71 -17.68
CA SER A 423 0.10 6.17 -16.43
C SER A 423 1.18 6.05 -15.37
N ARG A 424 0.98 6.70 -14.24
CA ARG A 424 1.91 6.69 -13.09
C ARG A 424 1.47 5.78 -11.97
N SER A 425 0.24 5.29 -12.02
CA SER A 425 -0.27 4.37 -11.02
C SER A 425 -1.29 3.38 -11.61
N ALA A 426 -1.32 2.14 -11.11
CA ALA A 426 -2.15 1.07 -11.67
C ALA A 426 -2.64 0.12 -10.59
N ASP A 427 -3.95 -0.11 -10.49
CA ASP A 427 -4.52 -1.03 -9.51
C ASP A 427 -5.50 -2.05 -10.08
N VAL A 428 -5.69 -3.17 -9.38
CA VAL A 428 -6.62 -4.25 -9.70
C VAL A 428 -6.97 -5.05 -8.44
N TYR A 429 -8.18 -5.56 -8.37
CA TYR A 429 -8.56 -6.54 -7.36
C TYR A 429 -9.57 -7.55 -7.89
N VAL A 430 -9.56 -8.71 -7.24
CA VAL A 430 -10.53 -9.78 -7.44
C VAL A 430 -10.91 -10.37 -6.09
N GLY A 431 -12.16 -10.80 -5.95
CA GLY A 431 -12.66 -11.39 -4.74
C GLY A 431 -13.73 -12.43 -5.00
N LEU A 432 -13.68 -13.52 -4.24
CA LEU A 432 -14.66 -14.58 -4.23
C LEU A 432 -15.17 -14.82 -2.81
N LYS A 433 -16.48 -14.71 -2.64
CA LYS A 433 -17.14 -14.89 -1.35
C LYS A 433 -18.47 -15.61 -1.46
N ILE A 434 -18.99 -16.09 -0.33
CA ILE A 434 -20.31 -16.72 -0.21
C ILE A 434 -21.19 -15.82 0.66
N PRO A 435 -22.03 -14.96 0.04
CA PRO A 435 -22.90 -14.04 0.76
C PRO A 435 -24.24 -14.69 1.14
N LEU A 436 -24.57 -14.75 2.44
CA LEU A 436 -25.91 -15.06 2.91
C LEU A 436 -26.57 -13.80 3.48
N TYR A 437 -27.53 -13.25 2.74
CA TYR A 437 -28.21 -12.01 3.11
C TYR A 437 -29.28 -12.24 4.19
N LYS A 438 -29.58 -11.20 4.97
CA LYS A 438 -30.77 -11.18 5.83
C LYS A 438 -32.03 -11.32 4.97
N LYS A 439 -33.07 -11.98 5.50
CA LYS A 439 -34.40 -11.91 4.89
C LYS A 439 -34.90 -10.46 5.03
N SER A 440 -35.54 -9.95 3.99
CA SER A 440 -36.40 -8.77 4.16
C SER A 440 -37.51 -9.21 5.10
N GLU A 441 -37.69 -8.52 6.21
CA GLU A 441 -38.90 -8.68 7.02
C GLU A 441 -40.07 -7.98 6.33
#